data_AF-A0A1I4GFN9-F1
#
_entry.id   AF-A0A1I4GFN9-F1
#
_cell.length_a   1.000
_cell.length_b   1.000
_cell.length_c   1.000
_cell.angle_alpha   90.00
_cell.angle_beta   90.00
_cell.angle_gamma   90.00
#
_symmetry.space_group_name_H-M   'P 1'
#
loop_
_entity.id
_entity.type
_entity.pdbx_description
1 polymer ?
#
loop_
_entity_poly.entity_id
_entity_poly.type
_entity_poly.pdbx_seq_one_letter_code
_entity_poly.pdbx_strand_id
1 'polypeptide(L)'
;MRDLPDSADLLEWYDRHARVLPWRIAPAQREAGVQPDPYRVWLSEIMLQQTTVAAVKDYYLRFTTRWPTVRDLADAADEDVMAEWAGLGYYARARNLLKCARVVAHELEGQFPSNYDDLLALPGIGPYTAGAVSAIAFNQPSTVVDGNVERVMARLFDVHTPLPAAKPELTERATTLTPTQRPGDYAQAVMDLGATLCSPRNPACGICPWRAPCKARDKGTAAELPKKTPKKPKPTRYGTVYIAKRVDGAYLLERRPDSGLLGGMLGWPGSEWREGAAPDSESPIRAEWRTLNGEARHTFTHFHLRLTVKTALVPMDRNVQSGFFVEAEDFSPTDLPTAMRKAFALTTAS
;
A
#
# COMPACT_ATOMS: atom_id res chain seq x y z
N MET A 1 -33.23 -3.63 -25.35
CA MET A 1 -31.80 -3.59 -24.95
C MET A 1 -31.80 -3.25 -23.46
N ARG A 2 -31.14 -4.02 -22.58
CA ARG A 2 -31.23 -3.73 -21.13
C ARG A 2 -30.51 -2.40 -20.84
N ASP A 3 -31.21 -1.47 -20.21
CA ASP A 3 -30.66 -0.13 -19.87
C ASP A 3 -29.71 -0.16 -18.67
N LEU A 4 -29.72 -1.25 -17.89
CA LEU A 4 -28.89 -1.43 -16.71
C LEU A 4 -28.01 -2.68 -16.83
N PRO A 5 -26.77 -2.63 -16.32
CA PRO A 5 -25.89 -3.79 -16.25
C PRO A 5 -26.44 -4.84 -15.30
N ASP A 6 -26.36 -6.11 -15.70
CA ASP A 6 -26.76 -7.25 -14.89
C ASP A 6 -25.51 -7.86 -14.22
N SER A 7 -25.59 -8.10 -12.91
CA SER A 7 -24.50 -8.74 -12.17
C SER A 7 -24.28 -10.19 -12.62
N ALA A 8 -25.32 -10.86 -13.13
CA ALA A 8 -25.21 -12.21 -13.68
C ALA A 8 -24.28 -12.28 -14.89
N ASP A 9 -24.32 -11.30 -15.81
CA ASP A 9 -23.44 -11.24 -16.99
C ASP A 9 -21.95 -11.17 -16.56
N LEU A 10 -21.67 -10.42 -15.49
CA LEU A 10 -20.32 -10.29 -14.95
C LEU A 10 -19.87 -11.57 -14.23
N LEU A 11 -20.76 -12.21 -13.48
CA LEU A 11 -20.47 -13.47 -12.79
C LEU A 11 -20.22 -14.61 -13.80
N GLU A 12 -20.99 -14.71 -14.88
CA GLU A 12 -20.76 -15.70 -15.95
C GLU A 12 -19.40 -15.48 -16.63
N TRP A 13 -19.00 -14.21 -16.82
CA TRP A 13 -17.65 -13.90 -17.28
C TRP A 13 -16.59 -14.32 -16.26
N TYR A 14 -16.81 -14.04 -14.97
CA TYR A 14 -15.88 -14.39 -13.91
C TYR A 14 -15.67 -15.90 -13.77
N ASP A 15 -16.72 -16.70 -13.92
CA ASP A 15 -16.65 -18.17 -13.83
C ASP A 15 -15.67 -18.77 -14.86
N ARG A 16 -15.49 -18.10 -16.01
CA ARG A 16 -14.56 -18.53 -17.07
C ARG A 16 -13.20 -17.85 -17.00
N HIS A 17 -13.12 -16.65 -16.42
CA HIS A 17 -11.96 -15.77 -16.54
C HIS A 17 -11.33 -15.35 -15.21
N ALA A 18 -11.81 -15.88 -14.08
CA ALA A 18 -11.26 -15.59 -12.76
C ALA A 18 -9.75 -15.83 -12.72
N ARG A 19 -9.00 -14.83 -12.26
CA ARG A 19 -7.55 -14.96 -12.13
C ARG A 19 -7.19 -15.92 -11.01
N VAL A 20 -6.25 -16.81 -11.30
CA VAL A 20 -5.66 -17.71 -10.30
C VAL A 20 -4.59 -16.94 -9.51
N LEU A 21 -4.90 -16.65 -8.24
CA LEU A 21 -4.01 -15.94 -7.31
C LEU A 21 -3.91 -16.72 -6.00
N PRO A 22 -2.75 -16.72 -5.29
CA PRO A 22 -2.56 -17.55 -4.10
C PRO A 22 -3.55 -17.32 -2.95
N TRP A 23 -4.13 -16.12 -2.87
CA TRP A 23 -5.10 -15.72 -1.85
C TRP A 23 -6.56 -15.86 -2.29
N ARG A 24 -6.82 -16.38 -3.49
CA ARG A 24 -8.18 -16.53 -4.03
C ARG A 24 -8.60 -17.99 -4.06
N ILE A 25 -9.88 -18.18 -3.78
CA ILE A 25 -10.61 -19.41 -4.09
C ILE A 25 -11.33 -19.18 -5.42
N ALA A 26 -11.12 -20.08 -6.38
CA ALA A 26 -11.78 -19.98 -7.68
C ALA A 26 -13.30 -20.23 -7.56
N PRO A 27 -14.14 -19.67 -8.45
CA PRO A 27 -15.59 -19.87 -8.41
C PRO A 27 -16.02 -21.33 -8.30
N ALA A 28 -15.43 -22.22 -9.11
CA ALA A 28 -15.74 -23.65 -9.08
C ALA A 28 -15.37 -24.32 -7.73
N GLN A 29 -14.29 -23.87 -7.08
CA GLN A 29 -13.93 -24.37 -5.74
C GLN A 29 -14.91 -23.88 -4.68
N ARG A 30 -15.37 -22.64 -4.82
CA ARG A 30 -16.36 -22.05 -3.93
C ARG A 30 -17.72 -22.75 -4.04
N GLU A 31 -18.14 -23.07 -5.25
CA GLU A 31 -19.32 -23.89 -5.52
C GLU A 31 -19.21 -25.30 -4.92
N ALA A 32 -18.01 -25.88 -4.94
CA ALA A 32 -17.70 -27.14 -4.25
C ALA A 32 -17.59 -27.02 -2.71
N GLY A 33 -17.88 -25.85 -2.14
CA GLY A 33 -17.92 -25.63 -0.68
C GLY A 33 -16.59 -25.20 -0.04
N VAL A 34 -15.54 -24.94 -0.83
CA VAL A 34 -14.28 -24.40 -0.30
C VAL A 34 -14.50 -22.95 0.11
N GLN A 35 -14.32 -22.67 1.40
CA GLN A 35 -14.46 -21.31 1.94
C GLN A 35 -13.13 -20.56 1.90
N PRO A 36 -13.13 -19.27 1.53
CA PRO A 36 -11.93 -18.44 1.66
C PRO A 36 -11.58 -18.25 3.14
N ASP A 37 -10.31 -18.41 3.48
CA ASP A 37 -9.79 -18.11 4.81
C ASP A 37 -9.73 -16.59 5.05
N PRO A 38 -10.47 -16.04 6.04
CA PRO A 38 -10.47 -14.61 6.33
C PRO A 38 -9.09 -14.01 6.61
N TYR A 39 -8.20 -14.75 7.29
CA TYR A 39 -6.84 -14.30 7.57
C TYR A 39 -6.07 -14.08 6.27
N ARG A 40 -6.16 -15.06 5.36
CA ARG A 40 -5.51 -15.03 4.05
C ARG A 40 -6.07 -13.94 3.15
N VAL A 41 -7.38 -13.75 3.13
CA VAL A 41 -8.03 -12.67 2.37
C VAL A 41 -7.56 -11.31 2.90
N TRP A 42 -7.72 -11.07 4.20
CA TRP A 42 -7.33 -9.82 4.84
C TRP A 42 -5.85 -9.47 4.63
N LEU A 43 -4.93 -10.42 4.86
CA LEU A 43 -3.50 -10.24 4.62
C LEU A 43 -3.21 -9.78 3.19
N SER A 44 -3.84 -10.43 2.19
CA SER A 44 -3.66 -10.06 0.79
C SER A 44 -4.18 -8.66 0.48
N GLU A 45 -5.33 -8.27 1.05
CA GLU A 45 -5.93 -6.94 0.84
C GLU A 45 -5.06 -5.83 1.44
N ILE A 46 -4.45 -6.05 2.61
CA ILE A 46 -3.48 -5.10 3.18
C ILE A 46 -2.22 -5.00 2.32
N MET A 47 -1.69 -6.12 1.83
CA MET A 47 -0.51 -6.13 0.95
C MET A 47 -0.77 -5.43 -0.39
N LEU A 48 -1.95 -5.59 -0.98
CA LEU A 48 -2.33 -5.00 -2.27
C LEU A 48 -2.56 -3.48 -2.22
N GLN A 49 -2.67 -2.89 -1.04
CA GLN A 49 -2.76 -1.43 -0.92
C GLN A 49 -1.54 -0.73 -1.54
N GLN A 50 -1.77 0.00 -2.63
CA GLN A 50 -0.74 0.72 -3.38
C GLN A 50 0.44 -0.15 -3.85
N THR A 51 0.22 -1.46 -3.99
CA THR A 51 1.24 -2.44 -4.41
C THR A 51 0.68 -3.30 -5.54
N THR A 52 1.52 -3.72 -6.49
CA THR A 52 1.05 -4.52 -7.64
C THR A 52 0.88 -5.99 -7.25
N VAL A 53 -0.05 -6.68 -7.91
CA VAL A 53 -0.27 -8.14 -7.74
C VAL A 53 1.03 -8.94 -7.93
N ALA A 54 1.84 -8.57 -8.94
CA ALA A 54 3.11 -9.22 -9.22
C ALA A 54 4.09 -9.11 -8.05
N ALA A 55 4.20 -7.93 -7.43
CA ALA A 55 5.06 -7.73 -6.28
C ALA A 55 4.53 -8.46 -5.02
N VAL A 56 3.22 -8.50 -4.82
CA VAL A 56 2.61 -9.11 -3.63
C VAL A 56 2.71 -10.64 -3.63
N LYS A 57 2.70 -11.29 -4.80
CA LYS A 57 2.63 -12.76 -4.91
C LYS A 57 3.68 -13.49 -4.07
N ASP A 58 4.95 -13.13 -4.21
CA ASP A 58 6.04 -13.81 -3.51
C ASP A 58 6.04 -13.50 -2.02
N TYR A 59 5.75 -12.25 -1.63
CA TYR A 59 5.64 -11.86 -0.22
C TYR A 59 4.51 -12.60 0.47
N TYR A 60 3.34 -12.68 -0.15
CA TYR A 60 2.19 -13.39 0.39
C TYR A 60 2.52 -14.86 0.67
N LEU A 61 3.19 -15.54 -0.27
CA LEU A 61 3.59 -16.94 -0.09
C LEU A 61 4.57 -17.11 1.07
N ARG A 62 5.59 -16.25 1.18
CA ARG A 62 6.53 -16.31 2.32
C ARG A 62 5.85 -16.02 3.65
N PHE A 63 5.02 -14.98 3.72
CA PHE A 63 4.25 -14.63 4.92
C PHE A 63 3.35 -15.77 5.37
N THR A 64 2.56 -16.35 4.47
CA THR A 64 1.64 -17.46 4.82
C THR A 64 2.34 -18.79 5.05
N THR A 65 3.60 -18.94 4.62
CA THR A 65 4.45 -20.08 4.98
C THR A 65 5.04 -19.91 6.38
N ARG A 66 5.53 -18.69 6.70
CA ARG A 66 6.15 -18.39 7.99
C ARG A 66 5.15 -18.23 9.12
N TRP A 67 3.98 -17.66 8.82
CA TRP A 67 2.87 -17.45 9.74
C TRP A 67 1.57 -18.00 9.13
N PRO A 68 1.34 -19.32 9.23
CA PRO A 68 0.20 -19.97 8.60
C PRO A 68 -1.17 -19.51 9.11
N THR A 69 -1.26 -19.08 10.37
CA THR A 69 -2.49 -18.58 10.99
C THR A 69 -2.32 -17.15 11.51
N VAL A 70 -3.45 -16.48 11.80
CA VAL A 70 -3.43 -15.16 12.44
C VAL A 70 -2.76 -15.16 13.82
N ARG A 71 -2.81 -16.30 14.54
CA ARG A 71 -2.15 -16.46 15.85
C ARG A 71 -0.64 -16.51 15.69
N ASP A 72 -0.15 -17.30 14.72
CA ASP A 72 1.28 -17.35 14.42
C ASP A 72 1.83 -15.97 14.06
N LEU A 73 1.06 -15.18 13.30
CA LEU A 73 1.42 -13.80 12.97
C LEU A 73 1.38 -12.88 14.20
N ALA A 74 0.39 -13.03 15.08
CA ALA A 74 0.22 -12.21 16.27
C ALA A 74 1.35 -12.41 17.30
N ASP A 75 1.79 -13.67 17.45
CA ASP A 75 2.85 -14.09 18.38
C ASP A 75 4.26 -13.77 17.85
N ALA A 76 4.38 -13.38 16.58
CA ALA A 76 5.64 -12.99 15.98
C ALA A 76 6.21 -11.71 16.63
N ALA A 77 7.54 -11.66 16.72
CA ALA A 77 8.25 -10.44 17.10
C ALA A 77 8.03 -9.35 16.02
N ASP A 78 7.85 -8.10 16.45
CA ASP A 78 7.66 -6.96 15.54
C ASP A 78 8.77 -6.88 14.49
N GLU A 79 10.02 -7.11 14.90
CA GLU A 79 11.20 -7.06 14.05
C GLU A 79 11.17 -8.09 12.91
N ASP A 80 10.72 -9.32 13.21
CA ASP A 80 10.58 -10.38 12.22
C ASP A 80 9.55 -10.03 11.14
N VAL A 81 8.40 -9.47 11.56
CA VAL A 81 7.34 -9.05 10.64
C VAL A 81 7.80 -7.86 9.79
N MET A 82 8.52 -6.89 10.39
CA MET A 82 9.06 -5.76 9.63
C MET A 82 10.13 -6.21 8.63
N ALA A 83 10.99 -7.17 9.00
CA ALA A 83 12.00 -7.73 8.13
C ALA A 83 11.37 -8.47 6.94
N GLU A 84 10.36 -9.30 7.18
CA GLU A 84 9.66 -10.00 6.10
C GLU A 84 8.87 -9.04 5.19
N TRP A 85 8.36 -7.93 5.74
CA TRP A 85 7.69 -6.88 4.97
C TRP A 85 8.66 -6.00 4.17
N ALA A 86 9.96 -6.10 4.43
CA ALA A 86 10.95 -5.21 3.84
C ALA A 86 10.91 -5.26 2.31
N GLY A 87 10.78 -4.09 1.69
CA GLY A 87 10.65 -3.95 0.23
C GLY A 87 9.22 -3.77 -0.30
N LEU A 88 8.16 -4.14 0.44
CA LEU A 88 6.77 -3.86 0.04
C LEU A 88 6.39 -2.38 0.20
N GLY A 89 7.15 -1.62 0.99
CA GLY A 89 6.91 -0.21 1.26
C GLY A 89 5.71 0.04 2.19
N TYR A 90 5.52 1.31 2.60
CA TYR A 90 4.45 1.74 3.51
C TYR A 90 4.38 0.89 4.79
N TYR A 91 5.46 0.87 5.58
CA TYR A 91 5.61 0.01 6.77
C TYR A 91 4.58 0.28 7.88
N ALA A 92 3.89 1.42 7.85
CA ALA A 92 2.72 1.63 8.69
C ALA A 92 1.65 0.55 8.47
N ARG A 93 1.53 0.00 7.25
CA ARG A 93 0.66 -1.15 6.95
C ARG A 93 1.08 -2.38 7.73
N ALA A 94 2.37 -2.73 7.72
CA ALA A 94 2.90 -3.88 8.46
C ALA A 94 2.63 -3.76 9.97
N ARG A 95 2.88 -2.57 10.54
CA ARG A 95 2.64 -2.32 11.97
C ARG A 95 1.16 -2.41 12.33
N ASN A 96 0.29 -1.79 11.53
CA ASN A 96 -1.15 -1.86 11.76
C ASN A 96 -1.69 -3.28 11.52
N LEU A 97 -1.14 -4.00 10.56
CA LEU A 97 -1.43 -5.41 10.30
C LEU A 97 -1.12 -6.26 11.53
N LEU A 98 0.09 -6.13 12.11
CA LEU A 98 0.47 -6.87 13.31
C LEU A 98 -0.41 -6.50 14.53
N LYS A 99 -0.71 -5.20 14.71
CA LYS A 99 -1.65 -4.75 15.75
C LYS A 99 -3.03 -5.38 15.59
N CYS A 100 -3.57 -5.40 14.37
CA CYS A 100 -4.84 -6.03 14.07
C CYS A 100 -4.80 -7.55 14.28
N ALA A 101 -3.71 -8.22 13.87
CA ALA A 101 -3.54 -9.66 14.09
C ALA A 101 -3.61 -10.00 15.58
N ARG A 102 -2.96 -9.20 16.43
CA ARG A 102 -2.99 -9.36 17.89
C ARG A 102 -4.39 -9.16 18.47
N VAL A 103 -5.13 -8.13 18.05
CA VAL A 103 -6.54 -7.95 18.46
C VAL A 103 -7.37 -9.16 18.05
N VAL A 104 -7.29 -9.61 16.79
CA VAL A 104 -8.05 -10.76 16.31
C VAL A 104 -7.67 -12.05 17.05
N ALA A 105 -6.38 -12.31 17.24
CA ALA A 105 -5.89 -13.53 17.88
C ALA A 105 -6.23 -13.63 19.38
N HIS A 106 -6.10 -12.52 20.11
CA HIS A 106 -6.21 -12.52 21.57
C HIS A 106 -7.58 -12.08 22.07
N GLU A 107 -8.23 -11.11 21.43
CA GLU A 107 -9.52 -10.57 21.88
C GLU A 107 -10.71 -11.25 21.17
N LEU A 108 -10.52 -11.68 19.91
CA LEU A 108 -11.55 -12.36 19.11
C LEU A 108 -11.26 -13.86 18.90
N GLU A 109 -10.40 -14.43 19.73
CA GLU A 109 -10.05 -15.86 19.72
C GLU A 109 -9.61 -16.41 18.34
N GLY A 110 -8.93 -15.57 17.55
CA GLY A 110 -8.45 -15.92 16.21
C GLY A 110 -9.53 -15.88 15.13
N GLN A 111 -10.72 -15.37 15.43
CA GLN A 111 -11.84 -15.30 14.51
C GLN A 111 -12.05 -13.86 14.02
N PHE A 112 -11.97 -13.67 12.70
CA PHE A 112 -12.36 -12.39 12.10
C PHE A 112 -13.89 -12.22 12.18
N PRO A 113 -14.39 -11.01 12.50
CA PRO A 113 -15.82 -10.74 12.43
C PRO A 113 -16.29 -10.79 10.97
N SER A 114 -17.54 -11.23 10.76
CA SER A 114 -18.08 -11.43 9.41
C SER A 114 -18.71 -10.19 8.78
N ASN A 115 -19.18 -9.26 9.61
CA ASN A 115 -19.89 -8.06 9.16
C ASN A 115 -18.96 -6.86 8.98
N TYR A 116 -19.40 -5.94 8.15
CA TYR A 116 -18.63 -4.76 7.74
C TYR A 116 -18.26 -3.85 8.91
N ASP A 117 -19.19 -3.55 9.82
CA ASP A 117 -19.00 -2.57 10.88
C ASP A 117 -17.96 -3.05 11.91
N ASP A 118 -18.02 -4.32 12.31
CA ASP A 118 -17.05 -4.91 13.22
C ASP A 118 -15.66 -5.05 12.57
N LEU A 119 -15.60 -5.37 11.28
CA LEU A 119 -14.34 -5.36 10.53
C LEU A 119 -13.75 -3.95 10.47
N LEU A 120 -14.57 -2.92 10.26
CA LEU A 120 -14.14 -1.52 10.19
C LEU A 120 -13.59 -1.01 11.53
N ALA A 121 -14.04 -1.57 12.65
CA ALA A 121 -13.54 -1.22 13.99
C ALA A 121 -12.10 -1.75 14.26
N LEU A 122 -11.62 -2.70 13.47
CA LEU A 122 -10.29 -3.29 13.67
C LEU A 122 -9.14 -2.35 13.27
N PRO A 123 -7.98 -2.40 13.97
CA PRO A 123 -6.84 -1.53 13.68
C PRO A 123 -6.37 -1.62 12.23
N GLY A 124 -6.29 -0.47 11.55
CA GLY A 124 -5.76 -0.41 10.18
C GLY A 124 -6.68 -0.98 9.09
N ILE A 125 -7.90 -1.40 9.43
CA ILE A 125 -8.94 -1.73 8.46
C ILE A 125 -9.72 -0.46 8.13
N GLY A 126 -9.69 -0.07 6.86
CA GLY A 126 -10.52 1.04 6.35
C GLY A 126 -11.75 0.53 5.59
N PRO A 127 -12.62 1.44 5.11
CA PRO A 127 -13.87 1.09 4.42
C PRO A 127 -13.70 0.08 3.28
N TYR A 128 -12.66 0.25 2.46
CA TYR A 128 -12.35 -0.69 1.39
C TYR A 128 -12.05 -2.09 1.91
N THR A 129 -11.14 -2.23 2.88
CA THR A 129 -10.73 -3.54 3.40
C THR A 129 -11.86 -4.22 4.16
N ALA A 130 -12.66 -3.47 4.93
CA ALA A 130 -13.84 -4.01 5.61
C ALA A 130 -14.84 -4.58 4.60
N GLY A 131 -15.16 -3.82 3.54
CA GLY A 131 -16.05 -4.31 2.48
C GLY A 131 -15.48 -5.52 1.74
N ALA A 132 -14.19 -5.48 1.40
CA ALA A 132 -13.52 -6.57 0.70
C ALA A 132 -13.52 -7.86 1.51
N VAL A 133 -13.15 -7.81 2.80
CA VAL A 133 -13.13 -8.99 3.67
C VAL A 133 -14.54 -9.51 3.92
N SER A 134 -15.50 -8.62 4.22
CA SER A 134 -16.90 -8.99 4.45
C SER A 134 -17.52 -9.69 3.24
N ALA A 135 -17.32 -9.16 2.03
CA ALA A 135 -17.80 -9.78 0.81
C ALA A 135 -17.02 -11.05 0.45
N ILE A 136 -15.68 -10.99 0.42
CA ILE A 136 -14.87 -12.08 -0.12
C ILE A 136 -14.79 -13.24 0.85
N ALA A 137 -14.50 -13.01 2.13
CA ALA A 137 -14.32 -14.11 3.09
C ALA A 137 -15.65 -14.63 3.61
N PHE A 138 -16.61 -13.74 3.86
CA PHE A 138 -17.87 -14.07 4.54
C PHE A 138 -19.11 -14.02 3.65
N ASN A 139 -18.93 -13.75 2.35
CA ASN A 139 -20.00 -13.71 1.35
C ASN A 139 -21.18 -12.81 1.75
N GLN A 140 -20.91 -11.72 2.47
CA GLN A 140 -21.88 -10.70 2.81
C GLN A 140 -22.09 -9.76 1.61
N PRO A 141 -23.30 -9.18 1.41
CA PRO A 141 -23.58 -8.24 0.33
C PRO A 141 -22.97 -6.85 0.60
N SER A 142 -21.65 -6.80 0.72
CA SER A 142 -20.88 -5.58 0.97
C SER A 142 -20.31 -5.03 -0.34
N THR A 143 -20.42 -3.71 -0.53
CA THR A 143 -19.95 -3.05 -1.74
C THR A 143 -18.46 -2.73 -1.63
N VAL A 144 -17.67 -3.21 -2.59
CA VAL A 144 -16.22 -3.02 -2.62
C VAL A 144 -15.88 -1.97 -3.68
N VAL A 145 -15.27 -0.85 -3.26
CA VAL A 145 -14.92 0.26 -4.17
C VAL A 145 -13.44 0.62 -4.01
N ASP A 146 -12.63 0.17 -4.97
CA ASP A 146 -11.24 0.62 -5.17
C ASP A 146 -11.14 1.53 -6.41
N GLY A 147 -9.92 1.94 -6.75
CA GLY A 147 -9.69 2.76 -7.96
C GLY A 147 -10.01 2.04 -9.28
N ASN A 148 -10.11 0.70 -9.29
CA ASN A 148 -10.58 -0.07 -10.45
C ASN A 148 -12.09 0.01 -10.58
N VAL A 149 -12.81 -0.22 -9.48
CA VAL A 149 -14.27 -0.12 -9.42
C VAL A 149 -14.74 1.31 -9.65
N GLU A 150 -14.09 2.32 -9.06
CA GLU A 150 -14.37 3.74 -9.35
C GLU A 150 -14.34 4.03 -10.86
N ARG A 151 -13.35 3.48 -11.57
CA ARG A 151 -13.23 3.64 -13.03
C ARG A 151 -14.30 2.88 -13.81
N VAL A 152 -14.60 1.64 -13.41
CA VAL A 152 -15.68 0.86 -14.02
C VAL A 152 -17.00 1.60 -13.87
N MET A 153 -17.34 2.04 -12.66
CA MET A 153 -18.59 2.76 -12.39
C MET A 153 -18.65 4.10 -13.11
N ALA A 154 -17.56 4.87 -13.13
CA ALA A 154 -17.52 6.15 -13.83
C ALA A 154 -17.82 5.98 -15.33
N ARG A 155 -17.28 4.92 -15.96
CA ARG A 155 -17.52 4.64 -17.39
C ARG A 155 -18.88 4.03 -17.65
N LEU A 156 -19.31 3.09 -16.81
CA LEU A 156 -20.58 2.39 -16.96
C LEU A 156 -21.76 3.38 -16.91
N PHE A 157 -21.68 4.34 -15.99
CA PHE A 157 -22.71 5.36 -15.77
C PHE A 157 -22.42 6.73 -16.42
N ASP A 158 -21.27 6.89 -17.09
CA ASP A 158 -20.82 8.14 -17.73
C ASP A 158 -20.78 9.33 -16.75
N VAL A 159 -20.15 9.13 -15.59
CA VAL A 159 -20.02 10.13 -14.52
C VAL A 159 -18.84 11.06 -14.81
N HIS A 160 -19.13 12.34 -15.06
CA HIS A 160 -18.13 13.37 -15.38
C HIS A 160 -17.62 14.16 -14.17
N THR A 161 -18.24 14.00 -13.00
CA THR A 161 -17.77 14.59 -11.75
C THR A 161 -16.32 14.14 -11.49
N PRO A 162 -15.35 15.05 -11.26
CA PRO A 162 -13.98 14.64 -11.00
C PRO A 162 -13.80 13.97 -9.63
N LEU A 163 -12.94 12.96 -9.56
CA LEU A 163 -12.45 12.41 -8.29
C LEU A 163 -11.58 13.44 -7.55
N PRO A 164 -11.73 13.59 -6.22
CA PRO A 164 -12.46 12.69 -5.30
C PRO A 164 -13.95 13.03 -5.09
N ALA A 165 -14.47 14.12 -5.66
CA ALA A 165 -15.86 14.56 -5.42
C ALA A 165 -16.90 13.54 -5.89
N ALA A 166 -16.58 12.74 -6.93
CA ALA A 166 -17.46 11.69 -7.43
C ALA A 166 -17.56 10.45 -6.54
N LYS A 167 -16.72 10.29 -5.51
CA LYS A 167 -16.68 9.03 -4.72
C LYS A 167 -18.04 8.61 -4.16
N PRO A 168 -18.85 9.48 -3.53
CA PRO A 168 -20.16 9.08 -3.02
C PRO A 168 -21.10 8.57 -4.11
N GLU A 169 -21.16 9.27 -5.25
CA GLU A 169 -21.98 8.87 -6.40
C GLU A 169 -21.52 7.51 -6.96
N LEU A 170 -20.22 7.32 -7.15
CA LEU A 170 -19.67 6.06 -7.68
C LEU A 170 -19.91 4.89 -6.72
N THR A 171 -19.83 5.11 -5.41
CA THR A 171 -20.15 4.10 -4.41
C THR A 171 -21.63 3.75 -4.45
N GLU A 172 -22.53 4.73 -4.50
CA GLU A 172 -23.97 4.48 -4.61
C GLU A 172 -24.30 3.63 -5.86
N ARG A 173 -23.71 3.98 -7.01
CA ARG A 173 -23.86 3.18 -8.24
C ARG A 173 -23.35 1.75 -8.06
N ALA A 174 -22.17 1.55 -7.46
CA ALA A 174 -21.66 0.22 -7.17
C ALA A 174 -22.58 -0.57 -6.23
N THR A 175 -23.15 0.08 -5.22
CA THR A 175 -24.09 -0.53 -4.26
C THR A 175 -25.33 -1.06 -4.98
N THR A 176 -25.91 -0.29 -5.91
CA THR A 176 -27.09 -0.74 -6.68
C THR A 176 -26.85 -1.99 -7.53
N LEU A 177 -25.59 -2.30 -7.85
CA LEU A 177 -25.22 -3.47 -8.65
C LEU A 177 -24.71 -4.64 -7.80
N THR A 178 -24.47 -4.43 -6.51
CA THR A 178 -23.96 -5.48 -5.62
C THR A 178 -25.06 -6.51 -5.39
N PRO A 179 -24.89 -7.76 -5.86
CA PRO A 179 -25.91 -8.77 -5.75
C PRO A 179 -25.98 -9.34 -4.32
N THR A 180 -27.12 -9.90 -3.96
CA THR A 180 -27.26 -10.70 -2.74
C THR A 180 -26.74 -12.12 -2.92
N GLN A 181 -26.70 -12.63 -4.15
CA GLN A 181 -26.14 -13.93 -4.50
C GLN A 181 -24.68 -13.79 -4.94
N ARG A 182 -23.80 -14.63 -4.39
CA ARG A 182 -22.35 -14.63 -4.69
C ARG A 182 -21.67 -13.24 -4.59
N PRO A 183 -21.97 -12.39 -3.58
CA PRO A 183 -21.37 -11.05 -3.48
C PRO A 183 -19.84 -11.07 -3.40
N GLY A 184 -19.24 -12.11 -2.81
CA GLY A 184 -17.80 -12.25 -2.76
C GLY A 184 -17.17 -12.47 -4.14
N ASP A 185 -17.81 -13.26 -5.00
CA ASP A 185 -17.35 -13.46 -6.38
C ASP A 185 -17.58 -12.21 -7.21
N TYR A 186 -18.73 -11.55 -7.03
CA TYR A 186 -19.03 -10.28 -7.70
C TYR A 186 -17.99 -9.20 -7.36
N ALA A 187 -17.61 -9.05 -6.09
CA ALA A 187 -16.58 -8.12 -5.66
C ALA A 187 -15.25 -8.37 -6.39
N GLN A 188 -14.83 -9.63 -6.49
CA GLN A 188 -13.61 -9.99 -7.24
C GLN A 188 -13.78 -9.81 -8.75
N ALA A 189 -14.96 -10.10 -9.29
CA ALA A 189 -15.26 -9.97 -10.70
C ALA A 189 -15.19 -8.51 -11.17
N VAL A 190 -15.77 -7.56 -10.40
CA VAL A 190 -15.74 -6.14 -10.77
C VAL A 190 -14.32 -5.56 -10.66
N MET A 191 -13.54 -6.02 -9.67
CA MET A 191 -12.12 -5.68 -9.56
C MET A 191 -11.31 -6.24 -10.75
N ASP A 192 -11.56 -7.48 -11.15
CA ASP A 192 -10.89 -8.13 -12.29
C ASP A 192 -11.28 -7.47 -13.62
N LEU A 193 -12.55 -7.10 -13.78
CA LEU A 193 -13.05 -6.35 -14.92
C LEU A 193 -12.27 -5.04 -15.06
N GLY A 194 -12.15 -4.29 -13.97
CA GLY A 194 -11.37 -3.04 -13.95
C GLY A 194 -9.89 -3.27 -14.22
N ALA A 195 -9.29 -4.32 -13.64
CA ALA A 195 -7.88 -4.60 -13.78
C ALA A 195 -7.48 -5.10 -15.18
N THR A 196 -8.35 -5.85 -15.86
CA THR A 196 -7.98 -6.60 -17.09
C THR A 196 -8.65 -6.10 -18.36
N LEU A 197 -9.92 -5.67 -18.30
CA LEU A 197 -10.67 -5.25 -19.50
C LEU A 197 -10.90 -3.74 -19.52
N CYS A 198 -11.47 -3.18 -18.46
CA CYS A 198 -11.74 -1.76 -18.31
C CYS A 198 -10.50 -1.02 -17.80
N SER A 199 -9.36 -1.22 -18.46
CA SER A 199 -8.06 -0.67 -18.06
C SER A 199 -8.00 0.87 -18.19
N PRO A 200 -7.08 1.56 -17.49
CA PRO A 200 -6.97 3.03 -17.58
C PRO A 200 -6.73 3.54 -19.00
N ARG A 201 -5.94 2.81 -19.80
CA ARG A 201 -5.61 3.15 -21.19
C ARG A 201 -5.95 1.96 -22.09
N ASN A 202 -6.57 2.23 -23.23
CA ASN A 202 -6.96 1.22 -24.22
C ASN A 202 -7.81 0.08 -23.62
N PRO A 203 -9.00 0.38 -23.05
CA PRO A 203 -9.86 -0.66 -22.51
C PRO A 203 -10.32 -1.63 -23.61
N ALA A 204 -10.35 -2.92 -23.29
CA ALA A 204 -10.78 -4.00 -24.18
C ALA A 204 -12.31 -4.09 -24.28
N CYS A 205 -12.96 -3.00 -24.67
CA CYS A 205 -14.42 -2.87 -24.68
C CYS A 205 -15.12 -3.91 -25.56
N GLY A 206 -14.45 -4.45 -26.59
CA GLY A 206 -15.02 -5.46 -27.50
C GLY A 206 -15.41 -6.78 -26.84
N ILE A 207 -14.73 -7.14 -25.74
CA ILE A 207 -14.93 -8.39 -24.99
C ILE A 207 -15.46 -8.15 -23.57
N CYS A 208 -15.88 -6.93 -23.25
CA CYS A 208 -16.40 -6.58 -21.94
C CYS A 208 -17.81 -7.16 -21.74
N PRO A 209 -18.11 -7.89 -20.64
CA PRO A 209 -19.45 -8.42 -20.38
C PRO A 209 -20.50 -7.30 -20.24
N TRP A 210 -20.09 -6.14 -19.73
CA TRP A 210 -20.95 -4.94 -19.63
C TRP A 210 -20.81 -3.98 -20.80
N ARG A 211 -20.40 -4.46 -21.98
CA ARG A 211 -20.23 -3.62 -23.18
C ARG A 211 -21.53 -2.93 -23.58
N ALA A 212 -22.65 -3.66 -23.61
CA ALA A 212 -23.94 -3.15 -24.04
C ALA A 212 -24.47 -2.00 -23.15
N PRO A 213 -24.55 -2.16 -21.81
CA PRO A 213 -25.07 -1.11 -20.91
C PRO A 213 -24.07 0.04 -20.62
N CYS A 214 -22.83 -0.01 -21.13
CA CYS A 214 -21.82 1.00 -20.82
C CYS A 214 -22.05 2.34 -21.55
N LYS A 215 -22.52 3.35 -20.81
CA LYS A 215 -22.84 4.69 -21.33
C LYS A 215 -21.62 5.43 -21.89
N ALA A 216 -20.46 5.34 -21.24
CA ALA A 216 -19.25 6.00 -21.75
C ALA A 216 -18.70 5.35 -23.02
N ARG A 217 -18.99 4.05 -23.23
CA ARG A 217 -18.67 3.39 -24.50
C ARG A 217 -19.57 3.91 -25.61
N ASP A 218 -20.87 3.98 -25.34
CA ASP A 218 -21.87 4.47 -26.30
C ASP A 218 -21.61 5.92 -26.71
N LYS A 219 -21.26 6.78 -25.75
CA LYS A 219 -20.96 8.21 -25.97
C LYS A 219 -19.51 8.52 -26.37
N GLY A 220 -18.62 7.53 -26.37
CA GLY A 220 -17.19 7.73 -26.71
C GLY A 220 -16.35 8.45 -25.64
N THR A 221 -16.83 8.58 -24.40
CA THR A 221 -16.15 9.32 -23.30
C THR A 221 -15.24 8.42 -22.43
N ALA A 222 -15.18 7.11 -22.68
CA ALA A 222 -14.49 6.17 -21.79
C ALA A 222 -13.00 6.49 -21.54
N ALA A 223 -12.30 7.08 -22.53
CA ALA A 223 -10.90 7.45 -22.40
C ALA A 223 -10.66 8.63 -21.43
N GLU A 224 -11.67 9.46 -21.21
CA GLU A 224 -11.61 10.63 -20.31
C GLU A 224 -11.97 10.28 -18.86
N LEU A 225 -12.57 9.11 -18.64
CA LEU A 225 -13.16 8.73 -17.36
C LEU A 225 -12.30 7.67 -16.62
N PRO A 226 -12.19 7.78 -15.29
CA PRO A 226 -12.76 8.84 -14.44
C PRO A 226 -11.96 10.14 -14.55
N LYS A 227 -12.66 11.29 -14.53
CA LYS A 227 -12.00 12.59 -14.41
C LYS A 227 -11.32 12.68 -13.04
N LYS A 228 -10.18 13.35 -12.99
CA LYS A 228 -9.45 13.60 -11.74
C LYS A 228 -9.27 15.10 -11.60
N THR A 229 -9.48 15.62 -10.40
CA THR A 229 -9.13 17.01 -10.12
C THR A 229 -7.65 17.23 -10.44
N PRO A 230 -7.30 18.29 -11.19
CA PRO A 230 -5.91 18.62 -11.46
C PRO A 230 -5.11 18.67 -10.17
N LYS A 231 -3.99 17.92 -10.12
CA LYS A 231 -3.14 17.92 -8.94
C LYS A 231 -2.44 19.26 -8.84
N LYS A 232 -2.47 19.88 -7.66
CA LYS A 232 -1.58 21.00 -7.34
C LYS A 232 -0.12 20.54 -7.50
N PRO A 233 0.81 21.43 -7.91
CA PRO A 233 2.23 21.12 -7.89
C PRO A 233 2.64 20.60 -6.52
N LYS A 234 3.41 19.50 -6.49
CA LYS A 234 3.92 18.96 -5.24
C LYS A 234 4.93 19.96 -4.66
N PRO A 235 4.80 20.35 -3.39
CA PRO A 235 5.81 21.20 -2.77
C PRO A 235 7.15 20.47 -2.73
N THR A 236 8.23 21.25 -2.69
CA THR A 236 9.58 20.71 -2.45
C THR A 236 9.98 21.04 -1.03
N ARG A 237 10.31 19.99 -0.27
CA ARG A 237 10.87 20.08 1.06
C ARG A 237 12.38 19.85 1.01
N TYR A 238 13.07 20.58 1.86
CA TYR A 238 14.51 20.59 1.99
C TYR A 238 14.88 20.15 3.39
N GLY A 239 16.01 19.44 3.51
CA GLY A 239 16.58 19.05 4.78
C GLY A 239 18.07 18.76 4.66
N THR A 240 18.72 18.58 5.80
CA THR A 240 20.13 18.18 5.89
C THR A 240 20.22 16.81 6.56
N VAL A 241 21.06 15.93 6.04
CA VAL A 241 21.44 14.67 6.68
C VAL A 241 22.93 14.62 6.94
N TYR A 242 23.29 14.03 8.08
CA TYR A 242 24.64 13.91 8.58
C TYR A 242 25.08 12.44 8.53
N ILE A 243 26.06 12.13 7.70
CA ILE A 243 26.62 10.78 7.53
C ILE A 243 28.03 10.76 8.13
N ALA A 244 28.12 10.44 9.42
CA ALA A 244 29.41 10.22 10.07
C ALA A 244 29.85 8.77 9.91
N LYS A 245 31.09 8.58 9.47
CA LYS A 245 31.78 7.29 9.50
C LYS A 245 32.84 7.34 10.59
N ARG A 246 32.87 6.35 11.48
CA ARG A 246 33.91 6.21 12.49
C ARG A 246 35.14 5.52 11.90
N VAL A 247 36.33 5.77 12.46
CA VAL A 247 37.61 5.27 11.91
C VAL A 247 37.71 3.74 11.80
N ASP A 248 36.95 3.00 12.60
CA ASP A 248 36.80 1.54 12.54
C ASP A 248 35.81 1.05 11.48
N GLY A 249 35.12 1.97 10.81
CA GLY A 249 34.15 1.67 9.75
C GLY A 249 32.68 1.80 10.16
N ALA A 250 32.37 1.98 11.45
CA ALA A 250 31.00 2.09 11.93
C ALA A 250 30.30 3.36 11.40
N TYR A 251 28.97 3.30 11.24
CA TYR A 251 28.16 4.43 10.77
C TYR A 251 27.21 4.94 11.85
N LEU A 252 27.12 6.27 11.98
CA LEU A 252 26.15 6.89 12.88
C LEU A 252 24.75 6.90 12.24
N LEU A 253 23.80 6.23 12.90
CA LEU A 253 22.40 6.16 12.50
C LEU A 253 21.48 6.71 13.58
N GLU A 254 20.24 7.02 13.21
CA GLU A 254 19.14 7.25 14.14
C GLU A 254 17.96 6.31 13.82
N ARG A 255 17.14 6.02 14.83
CA ARG A 255 15.81 5.46 14.59
C ARG A 255 14.81 6.62 14.57
N ARG A 256 14.11 6.78 13.46
CA ARG A 256 13.08 7.83 13.32
C ARG A 256 11.91 7.54 14.27
N PRO A 257 11.22 8.57 14.79
CA PRO A 257 10.04 8.38 15.64
C PRO A 257 9.01 7.43 15.02
N ASP A 258 8.28 6.65 15.82
CA ASP A 258 7.35 5.62 15.30
C ASP A 258 6.21 6.18 14.44
N SER A 259 5.85 7.44 14.69
CA SER A 259 4.84 8.20 13.95
C SER A 259 5.47 9.18 12.95
N GLY A 260 4.74 9.48 11.88
CA GLY A 260 5.18 10.41 10.83
C GLY A 260 5.94 9.75 9.68
N LEU A 261 6.69 10.58 8.93
CA LEU A 261 7.36 10.14 7.70
C LEU A 261 8.51 9.18 8.00
N LEU A 262 8.44 8.01 7.36
CA LEU A 262 9.38 6.90 7.55
C LEU A 262 9.47 6.44 9.01
N GLY A 263 8.36 6.50 9.75
CA GLY A 263 8.38 6.27 11.19
C GLY A 263 8.84 4.87 11.58
N GLY A 264 9.70 4.79 12.60
CA GLY A 264 10.35 3.58 13.12
C GLY A 264 11.52 3.06 12.29
N MET A 265 11.79 3.64 11.11
CA MET A 265 12.88 3.21 10.23
C MET A 265 14.22 3.79 10.68
N LEU A 266 15.31 3.10 10.35
CA LEU A 266 16.64 3.66 10.42
C LEU A 266 16.80 4.82 9.43
N GLY A 267 17.62 5.79 9.80
CA GLY A 267 17.96 6.93 8.97
C GLY A 267 19.27 7.58 9.39
N TRP A 268 19.66 8.59 8.63
CA TRP A 268 20.77 9.46 8.98
C TRP A 268 20.26 10.56 9.92
N PRO A 269 20.96 10.89 11.03
CA PRO A 269 20.62 12.05 11.82
C PRO A 269 20.54 13.30 10.96
N GLY A 270 19.59 14.19 11.25
CA GLY A 270 19.33 15.31 10.36
C GLY A 270 18.27 16.28 10.81
N SER A 271 18.05 17.26 9.96
CA SER A 271 17.05 18.31 10.17
C SER A 271 15.63 17.81 9.89
N GLU A 272 14.65 18.56 10.39
CA GLU A 272 13.30 18.46 9.84
C GLU A 272 13.27 18.77 8.34
N TRP A 273 12.23 18.30 7.64
CA TRP A 273 12.05 18.56 6.21
C TRP A 273 10.97 19.62 6.01
N ARG A 274 11.37 20.81 5.55
CA ARG A 274 10.48 21.97 5.43
C ARG A 274 10.48 22.54 4.00
N GLU A 275 9.38 23.18 3.63
CA GLU A 275 9.30 23.88 2.34
C GLU A 275 10.17 25.14 2.35
N GLY A 276 10.65 25.56 1.18
CA GLY A 276 11.51 26.73 1.02
C GLY A 276 12.99 26.41 1.18
N ALA A 277 13.48 26.23 2.41
CA ALA A 277 14.88 25.96 2.70
C ALA A 277 15.03 24.91 3.81
N ALA A 278 16.18 24.21 3.82
CA ALA A 278 16.51 23.30 4.90
C ALA A 278 16.67 24.13 6.19
N PRO A 279 15.99 23.78 7.29
CA PRO A 279 16.21 24.48 8.54
C PRO A 279 17.62 24.23 9.03
N ASP A 280 18.14 25.17 9.82
CA ASP A 280 19.36 24.93 10.57
C ASP A 280 19.15 23.72 11.49
N SER A 281 20.18 22.88 11.55
CA SER A 281 20.17 21.68 12.36
C SER A 281 21.49 21.57 13.06
N GLU A 282 21.42 21.34 14.37
CA GLU A 282 22.58 20.96 15.13
C GLU A 282 23.15 19.66 14.56
N SER A 283 24.47 19.58 14.57
CA SER A 283 25.18 18.38 14.15
C SER A 283 25.03 17.31 15.22
N PRO A 284 24.81 16.03 14.86
CA PRO A 284 24.65 14.96 15.85
C PRO A 284 25.94 14.64 16.62
N ILE A 285 27.09 15.10 16.12
CA ILE A 285 28.40 14.91 16.74
C ILE A 285 29.34 16.06 16.37
N ARG A 286 30.24 16.46 17.27
CA ARG A 286 31.24 17.49 16.97
C ARG A 286 32.31 16.92 16.04
N ALA A 287 32.34 17.38 14.80
CA ALA A 287 33.27 16.92 13.76
C ALA A 287 33.52 18.00 12.69
N GLU A 288 34.50 17.77 11.83
CA GLU A 288 34.75 18.56 10.63
C GLU A 288 33.83 18.10 9.50
N TRP A 289 32.65 18.72 9.40
CA TRP A 289 31.65 18.34 8.41
C TRP A 289 31.94 18.93 7.04
N ARG A 290 32.04 18.06 6.03
CA ARG A 290 32.09 18.45 4.63
C ARG A 290 30.70 18.29 3.99
N THR A 291 30.21 19.35 3.37
CA THR A 291 29.03 19.26 2.49
C THR A 291 29.45 18.63 1.16
N LEU A 292 28.76 17.57 0.76
CA LEU A 292 29.00 16.92 -0.53
C LEU A 292 28.39 17.71 -1.68
N ASN A 293 28.95 17.53 -2.88
CA ASN A 293 28.42 18.14 -4.09
C ASN A 293 27.12 17.43 -4.50
N GLY A 294 26.09 18.20 -4.83
CA GLY A 294 24.78 17.69 -5.20
C GLY A 294 23.86 17.41 -4.01
N GLU A 295 22.71 16.81 -4.29
CA GLU A 295 21.66 16.55 -3.29
C GLU A 295 21.03 15.18 -3.52
N ALA A 296 20.62 14.54 -2.43
CA ALA A 296 19.80 13.35 -2.53
C ALA A 296 18.36 13.75 -2.85
N ARG A 297 17.84 13.30 -3.99
CA ARG A 297 16.49 13.62 -4.46
C ARG A 297 15.54 12.43 -4.34
N HIS A 298 14.43 12.62 -3.64
CA HIS A 298 13.41 11.60 -3.48
C HIS A 298 12.00 12.18 -3.68
N THR A 299 11.08 11.39 -4.22
CA THR A 299 9.69 11.83 -4.43
C THR A 299 8.76 11.00 -3.59
N PHE A 300 8.09 11.64 -2.64
CA PHE A 300 6.96 11.06 -1.93
C PHE A 300 5.66 11.34 -2.69
N THR A 301 4.59 10.66 -2.30
CA THR A 301 3.25 10.88 -2.87
C THR A 301 2.80 12.34 -2.74
N HIS A 302 3.19 13.02 -1.65
CA HIS A 302 2.71 14.37 -1.32
C HIS A 302 3.72 15.50 -1.54
N PHE A 303 5.03 15.22 -1.65
CA PHE A 303 6.07 16.26 -1.82
C PHE A 303 7.34 15.69 -2.47
N HIS A 304 8.20 16.56 -2.98
CA HIS A 304 9.57 16.23 -3.38
C HIS A 304 10.53 16.55 -2.23
N LEU A 305 11.48 15.66 -1.95
CA LEU A 305 12.51 15.85 -0.94
C LEU A 305 13.86 16.09 -1.62
N ARG A 306 14.56 17.13 -1.18
CA ARG A 306 15.97 17.41 -1.52
C ARG A 306 16.78 17.46 -0.24
N LEU A 307 17.77 16.58 -0.11
CA LEU A 307 18.64 16.52 1.05
C LEU A 307 20.03 17.01 0.71
N THR A 308 20.50 17.99 1.47
CA THR A 308 21.92 18.31 1.58
C THR A 308 22.59 17.22 2.40
N VAL A 309 23.70 16.66 1.90
CA VAL A 309 24.43 15.61 2.60
C VAL A 309 25.73 16.19 3.15
N LYS A 310 25.89 16.07 4.47
CA LYS A 310 27.14 16.39 5.17
C LYS A 310 27.77 15.09 5.63
N THR A 311 29.08 14.96 5.48
CA THR A 311 29.82 13.78 5.92
C THR A 311 31.07 14.16 6.71
N ALA A 312 31.49 13.27 7.61
CA ALA A 312 32.71 13.42 8.41
C ALA A 312 33.28 12.04 8.75
N LEU A 313 34.61 11.95 8.84
CA LEU A 313 35.31 10.83 9.46
C LEU A 313 35.58 11.20 10.93
N VAL A 314 35.21 10.32 11.87
CA VAL A 314 35.28 10.62 13.30
C VAL A 314 36.08 9.56 14.08
N PRO A 315 36.87 9.95 15.10
CA PRO A 315 37.57 8.99 15.97
C PRO A 315 36.61 8.23 16.90
N MET A 316 37.12 7.17 17.53
CA MET A 316 36.35 6.21 18.34
C MET A 316 35.67 6.82 19.58
N ASP A 317 36.29 7.86 20.15
CA ASP A 317 35.96 8.45 21.45
C ASP A 317 34.94 9.60 21.36
N ARG A 318 34.37 9.86 20.19
CA ARG A 318 33.47 10.99 20.01
C ARG A 318 32.13 10.78 20.70
N ASN A 319 31.77 11.75 21.54
CA ASN A 319 30.47 11.80 22.19
C ASN A 319 29.35 12.13 21.18
N VAL A 320 28.36 11.26 21.09
CA VAL A 320 27.20 11.39 20.20
C VAL A 320 26.09 12.15 20.94
N GLN A 321 25.59 13.22 20.32
CA GLN A 321 24.46 14.01 20.85
C GLN A 321 23.11 13.41 20.44
N SER A 322 23.04 12.79 19.26
CA SER A 322 21.85 12.12 18.74
C SER A 322 22.21 10.95 17.84
N GLY A 323 21.50 9.83 18.00
CA GLY A 323 21.73 8.59 17.26
C GLY A 323 22.64 7.61 17.99
N PHE A 324 23.07 6.57 17.28
CA PHE A 324 23.96 5.51 17.75
C PHE A 324 24.81 4.98 16.59
N PHE A 325 26.01 4.49 16.90
CA PHE A 325 26.84 3.83 15.91
C PHE A 325 26.36 2.39 15.67
N VAL A 326 26.31 2.00 14.41
CA VAL A 326 26.17 0.60 13.97
C VAL A 326 27.51 0.16 13.42
N GLU A 327 28.01 -0.96 13.93
CA GLU A 327 29.30 -1.52 13.56
C GLU A 327 29.37 -1.86 12.07
N ALA A 328 30.58 -1.86 11.52
CA ALA A 328 30.77 -2.03 10.07
C ALA A 328 30.22 -3.35 9.54
N GLU A 329 30.28 -4.41 10.36
CA GLU A 329 29.78 -5.75 10.03
C GLU A 329 28.25 -5.86 10.08
N ASP A 330 27.60 -5.06 10.93
CA ASP A 330 26.15 -5.04 11.12
C ASP A 330 25.45 -4.02 10.20
N PHE A 331 26.21 -3.10 9.61
CA PHE A 331 25.67 -2.05 8.76
C PHE A 331 25.41 -2.56 7.34
N SER A 332 24.13 -2.59 6.93
CA SER A 332 23.75 -2.72 5.52
C SER A 332 23.00 -1.49 5.00
N PRO A 333 23.42 -0.91 3.86
CA PRO A 333 22.64 0.14 3.20
C PRO A 333 21.23 -0.29 2.83
N THR A 334 20.95 -1.59 2.66
CA THR A 334 19.61 -2.08 2.28
C THR A 334 18.57 -1.83 3.37
N ASP A 335 19.00 -1.71 4.62
CA ASP A 335 18.14 -1.54 5.80
C ASP A 335 17.63 -0.11 5.93
N LEU A 336 18.27 0.82 5.20
CA LEU A 336 17.85 2.20 5.10
C LEU A 336 16.71 2.36 4.07
N PRO A 337 15.76 3.26 4.31
CA PRO A 337 14.74 3.59 3.32
C PRO A 337 15.38 4.22 2.07
N THR A 338 14.73 4.09 0.92
CA THR A 338 15.26 4.53 -0.39
C THR A 338 15.73 5.98 -0.41
N ALA A 339 15.09 6.88 0.34
CA ALA A 339 15.54 8.28 0.46
C ALA A 339 16.94 8.38 1.10
N MET A 340 17.20 7.59 2.13
CA MET A 340 18.46 7.57 2.88
C MET A 340 19.56 6.80 2.13
N ARG A 341 19.21 5.75 1.39
CA ARG A 341 20.15 5.07 0.47
C ARG A 341 20.67 6.00 -0.61
N LYS A 342 19.81 6.87 -1.15
CA LYS A 342 20.22 7.89 -2.13
C LYS A 342 21.19 8.91 -1.55
N ALA A 343 21.02 9.28 -0.28
CA ALA A 343 21.98 10.15 0.41
C ALA A 343 23.32 9.45 0.62
N PHE A 344 23.28 8.17 1.03
CA PHE A 344 24.48 7.36 1.19
C PHE A 344 25.25 7.17 -0.13
N ALA A 345 24.56 6.97 -1.24
CA ALA A 345 25.20 6.82 -2.55
C ALA A 345 26.04 8.05 -2.98
N LEU A 346 25.79 9.24 -2.41
CA LEU A 346 26.63 10.42 -2.67
C LEU A 346 27.99 10.34 -1.96
N THR A 347 28.10 9.62 -0.84
CA THR A 347 29.37 9.46 -0.12
C THR A 347 30.32 8.50 -0.81
N THR A 348 29.80 7.57 -1.63
CA THR A 348 30.60 6.58 -2.35
C THR A 348 30.95 7.01 -3.78
N ALA A 349 30.26 8.02 -4.31
CA ALA A 349 30.50 8.58 -5.65
C ALA A 349 31.49 9.76 -5.67
N SER A 350 31.97 10.19 -4.50
CA SER A 350 32.77 11.42 -4.31
C SER A 350 34.22 11.16 -3.94
#